data_AF-A0A7H8MEA6-F1
#
_entry.id   AF-A0A7H8MEA6-F1
#
_cell.length_a   1.000
_cell.length_b   1.000
_cell.length_c   1.000
_cell.angle_alpha   90.00
_cell.angle_beta   90.00
_cell.angle_gamma   90.00
#
_symmetry.space_group_name_H-M   'P 1'
#
loop_
_entity.id
_entity.type
_entity.pdbx_description
1 polymer ?
#
loop_
_entity_poly.entity_id
_entity_poly.type
_entity_poly.pdbx_seq_one_letter_code
_entity_poly.pdbx_strand_id
1 'polypeptide(L)'
;MTVVLVLLCLAIAGRELYLAFERRHSPGAPEIADIRTQLRALKGTRDELEGFRASQRERLDRLTAEQDRDREALGAADSRIRSLISQINDRLLPDVTARLKQQRDAAAEQRDALDRLAAEVASLRAHLVGRLDQAVAASLGAEPAELVAGALMADPPDARPALAGPYERFAEGYGLRVELTDRDRYFLSGRSPRALERDFVDLVAALREDCPESTGKARVLLGALRGVERGGAQIGPLLIVRTPAALVCGVVPLAELRRPEGAVPLADPSGAARRLHRLPEGRFCDLSGWSAGAPAGLSE
;
A
#
# COMPACT_ATOMS: atom_id res chain seq x y z
N MET A 1 -32.11 -151.41 -22.76
CA MET A 1 -31.34 -150.63 -23.75
C MET A 1 -31.41 -149.10 -23.56
N THR A 2 -32.33 -148.55 -22.75
CA THR A 2 -32.48 -147.10 -22.54
C THR A 2 -31.48 -146.47 -21.58
N VAL A 3 -31.05 -147.20 -20.53
CA VAL A 3 -30.14 -146.67 -19.50
C VAL A 3 -28.72 -146.40 -20.02
N VAL A 4 -28.24 -147.21 -20.96
CA VAL A 4 -26.90 -147.05 -21.56
C VAL A 4 -26.81 -145.77 -22.41
N LEU A 5 -27.90 -145.39 -23.08
CA LEU A 5 -27.96 -144.20 -23.92
C LEU A 5 -27.93 -142.90 -23.10
N VAL A 6 -28.60 -142.88 -21.94
CA VAL A 6 -28.61 -141.72 -21.04
C VAL A 6 -27.23 -141.46 -20.44
N LEU A 7 -26.51 -142.52 -20.03
CA LEU A 7 -25.16 -142.38 -19.47
C LEU A 7 -24.13 -141.93 -20.52
N LEU A 8 -24.27 -142.37 -21.77
CA LEU A 8 -23.41 -141.92 -22.86
C LEU A 8 -23.60 -140.42 -23.17
N CYS A 9 -24.85 -139.95 -23.20
CA CYS A 9 -25.16 -138.54 -23.42
C CYS A 9 -24.60 -137.63 -22.30
N LEU A 10 -24.66 -138.08 -21.05
CA LEU A 10 -24.12 -137.32 -19.91
C LEU A 10 -22.59 -137.26 -19.92
N ALA A 11 -21.92 -138.33 -20.34
CA ALA A 11 -20.46 -138.35 -20.49
C ALA A 11 -19.97 -137.43 -21.63
N ILE A 12 -20.71 -137.36 -22.74
CA ILE A 12 -20.38 -136.48 -23.87
C ILE A 12 -20.63 -135.01 -23.50
N ALA A 13 -21.76 -134.71 -22.85
CA ALA A 13 -22.07 -133.35 -22.39
C ALA A 13 -21.09 -132.84 -21.32
N GLY A 14 -20.66 -133.71 -20.40
CA GLY A 14 -19.67 -133.36 -19.37
C GLY A 14 -18.29 -133.06 -19.96
N ARG A 15 -17.88 -133.75 -21.04
CA ARG A 15 -16.58 -133.56 -21.68
C ARG A 15 -16.50 -132.25 -22.50
N GLU A 16 -17.58 -131.87 -23.16
CA GLU A 16 -17.67 -130.60 -23.90
C GLU A 16 -17.70 -129.39 -22.95
N LEU A 17 -18.34 -129.51 -21.78
CA LEU A 17 -18.32 -128.45 -20.78
C LEU A 17 -16.94 -128.25 -20.15
N TYR A 18 -16.20 -129.34 -19.94
CA TYR A 18 -14.86 -129.29 -19.36
C TYR A 18 -13.84 -128.64 -20.32
N LEU A 19 -13.92 -128.90 -21.63
CA LEU A 19 -13.03 -128.31 -22.64
C LEU A 19 -13.34 -126.84 -22.93
N ALA A 20 -14.59 -126.40 -22.79
CA ALA A 20 -14.95 -124.98 -22.93
C ALA A 20 -14.44 -124.12 -21.76
N PHE A 21 -14.24 -124.73 -20.58
CA PHE A 21 -13.81 -124.02 -19.37
C PHE A 21 -12.28 -123.81 -19.32
N GLU A 22 -11.48 -124.73 -19.89
CA GLU A 22 -10.01 -124.61 -19.92
C GLU A 22 -9.47 -123.55 -20.89
N ARG A 23 -10.26 -123.10 -21.88
CA ARG A 23 -9.80 -122.06 -22.84
C ARG A 23 -9.93 -120.61 -22.36
N ARG A 24 -10.58 -120.35 -21.22
CA ARG A 24 -10.87 -118.97 -20.77
C ARG A 24 -10.02 -118.43 -19.62
N HIS A 25 -9.06 -119.19 -19.09
CA HIS A 25 -8.24 -118.70 -17.98
C HIS A 25 -6.75 -118.59 -18.31
N SER A 26 -6.30 -117.33 -18.35
CA SER A 26 -4.95 -116.78 -18.10
C SER A 26 -4.16 -116.26 -19.31
N PRO A 27 -3.35 -115.16 -19.18
CA PRO A 27 -3.64 -113.91 -18.45
C PRO A 27 -3.23 -112.64 -19.24
N GLY A 28 -4.08 -111.60 -19.20
CA GLY A 28 -3.68 -110.21 -19.48
C GLY A 28 -3.20 -109.54 -18.20
N ALA A 29 -1.88 -109.50 -17.97
CA ALA A 29 -1.26 -108.94 -16.77
C ALA A 29 -0.09 -107.94 -16.98
N PRO A 30 0.02 -107.16 -18.09
CA PRO A 30 0.89 -105.98 -18.10
C PRO A 30 0.16 -104.63 -18.06
N GLU A 31 -1.09 -104.52 -18.56
CA GLU A 31 -1.74 -103.21 -18.76
C GLU A 31 -2.20 -102.53 -17.46
N ILE A 32 -2.62 -103.30 -16.44
CA ILE A 32 -3.11 -102.74 -15.17
C ILE A 32 -1.96 -102.15 -14.33
N ALA A 33 -0.75 -102.70 -14.46
CA ALA A 33 0.44 -102.15 -13.81
C ALA A 33 0.87 -100.83 -14.48
N ASP A 34 0.84 -100.78 -15.81
CA ASP A 34 1.20 -99.58 -16.57
C ASP A 34 0.20 -98.44 -16.36
N ILE A 35 -1.10 -98.74 -16.40
CA ILE A 35 -2.17 -97.76 -16.10
C ILE A 35 -2.03 -97.21 -14.67
N ARG A 36 -1.69 -98.04 -13.68
CA ARG A 36 -1.50 -97.57 -12.29
C ARG A 36 -0.25 -96.70 -12.14
N THR A 37 0.78 -96.94 -12.95
CA THR A 37 2.01 -96.15 -12.98
C THR A 37 1.75 -94.80 -13.66
N GLN A 38 1.02 -94.79 -14.78
CA GLN A 38 0.57 -93.58 -15.48
C GLN A 38 -0.38 -92.74 -14.62
N LEU A 39 -1.29 -93.37 -13.87
CA LEU A 39 -2.20 -92.64 -12.97
C LEU A 39 -1.46 -92.01 -11.78
N ARG A 40 -0.39 -92.65 -11.27
CA ARG A 40 0.49 -92.04 -10.26
C ARG A 40 1.32 -90.90 -10.83
N ALA A 41 1.82 -91.02 -12.05
CA ALA A 41 2.52 -89.95 -12.74
C ALA A 41 1.59 -88.75 -13.01
N LEU A 42 0.36 -89.00 -13.47
CA LEU A 42 -0.67 -87.98 -13.67
C LEU A 42 -1.14 -87.33 -12.35
N LYS A 43 -1.17 -88.10 -11.25
CA LYS A 43 -1.47 -87.55 -9.93
C LYS A 43 -0.30 -86.69 -9.41
N GLY A 44 0.95 -87.11 -9.64
CA GLY A 44 2.13 -86.33 -9.34
C GLY A 44 2.19 -85.02 -10.13
N THR A 45 1.94 -85.05 -11.44
CA THR A 45 1.88 -83.83 -12.25
C THR A 45 0.70 -82.94 -11.88
N ARG A 46 -0.43 -83.50 -11.47
CA ARG A 46 -1.57 -82.73 -10.93
C ARG A 46 -1.22 -82.05 -9.60
N ASP A 47 -0.61 -82.75 -8.67
CA ASP A 47 -0.21 -82.21 -7.36
C ASP A 47 0.86 -81.12 -7.54
N GLU A 48 1.79 -81.28 -8.49
CA GLU A 48 2.75 -80.24 -8.90
C GLU A 48 2.07 -79.01 -9.51
N LEU A 49 1.07 -79.21 -10.38
CA LEU A 49 0.28 -78.12 -10.96
C LEU A 49 -0.57 -77.39 -9.92
N GLU A 50 -1.13 -78.11 -8.94
CA GLU A 50 -1.86 -77.53 -7.82
C GLU A 50 -0.91 -76.73 -6.91
N GLY A 51 0.29 -77.25 -6.63
CA GLY A 51 1.35 -76.53 -5.91
C GLY A 51 1.85 -75.29 -6.66
N PHE A 52 2.04 -75.38 -7.97
CA PHE A 52 2.44 -74.24 -8.79
C PHE A 52 1.35 -73.16 -8.82
N ARG A 53 0.08 -73.54 -8.99
CA ARG A 53 -1.05 -72.61 -8.92
C ARG A 53 -1.20 -71.96 -7.55
N ALA A 54 -0.95 -72.71 -6.47
CA ALA A 54 -0.94 -72.16 -5.11
C ALA A 54 0.18 -71.12 -4.94
N SER A 55 1.40 -71.43 -5.40
CA SER A 55 2.53 -70.49 -5.33
C SER A 55 2.33 -69.23 -6.19
N GLN A 56 1.70 -69.37 -7.36
CA GLN A 56 1.36 -68.22 -8.21
C GLN A 56 0.26 -67.36 -7.59
N ARG A 57 -0.76 -67.97 -6.95
CA ARG A 57 -1.77 -67.23 -6.19
C ARG A 57 -1.15 -66.46 -5.04
N GLU A 58 -0.31 -67.11 -4.24
CA GLU A 58 0.37 -66.45 -3.13
C GLU A 58 1.25 -65.28 -3.61
N ARG A 59 1.93 -65.43 -4.74
CA ARG A 59 2.72 -64.35 -5.35
C ARG A 59 1.85 -63.20 -5.87
N LEU A 60 0.71 -63.51 -6.48
CA LEU A 60 -0.27 -62.52 -6.92
C LEU A 60 -0.86 -61.76 -5.72
N ASP A 61 -1.22 -62.47 -4.65
CA ASP A 61 -1.76 -61.89 -3.41
C ASP A 61 -0.76 -60.97 -2.71
N ARG A 62 0.54 -61.30 -2.75
CA ARG A 62 1.60 -60.41 -2.25
C ARG A 62 1.74 -59.16 -3.10
N LEU A 63 1.72 -59.30 -4.43
CA LEU A 63 1.85 -58.16 -5.34
C LEU A 63 0.64 -57.22 -5.27
N THR A 64 -0.58 -57.74 -5.11
CA THR A 64 -1.77 -56.93 -4.88
C THR A 64 -1.69 -56.21 -3.53
N ALA A 65 -1.28 -56.90 -2.47
CA ALA A 65 -1.08 -56.27 -1.16
C ALA A 65 0.05 -55.21 -1.15
N GLU A 66 1.06 -55.32 -2.01
CA GLU A 66 2.07 -54.28 -2.22
C GLU A 66 1.50 -53.09 -3.00
N GLN A 67 0.78 -53.34 -4.11
CA GLN A 67 0.11 -52.28 -4.87
C GLN A 67 -0.92 -51.50 -4.05
N ASP A 68 -1.66 -52.16 -3.18
CA ASP A 68 -2.66 -51.50 -2.34
C ASP A 68 -1.98 -50.60 -1.30
N ARG A 69 -0.88 -51.05 -0.70
CA ARG A 69 -0.04 -50.21 0.17
C ARG A 69 0.53 -49.00 -0.56
N ASP A 70 1.01 -49.18 -1.79
CA ASP A 70 1.54 -48.07 -2.59
C ASP A 70 0.44 -47.07 -2.97
N ARG A 71 -0.76 -47.54 -3.33
CA ARG A 71 -1.92 -46.66 -3.59
C ARG A 71 -2.33 -45.88 -2.35
N GLU A 72 -2.35 -46.52 -1.19
CA GLU A 72 -2.65 -45.84 0.09
C GLU A 72 -1.58 -44.79 0.42
N ALA A 73 -0.30 -45.12 0.25
CA ALA A 73 0.80 -44.19 0.46
C ALA A 73 0.74 -42.99 -0.50
N LEU A 74 0.42 -43.22 -1.77
CA LEU A 74 0.22 -42.16 -2.76
C LEU A 74 -0.98 -41.27 -2.41
N GLY A 75 -2.12 -41.85 -2.04
CA GLY A 75 -3.30 -41.08 -1.60
C GLY A 75 -3.03 -40.25 -0.34
N ALA A 76 -2.26 -40.79 0.60
CA ALA A 76 -1.82 -40.07 1.79
C ALA A 76 -0.85 -38.92 1.45
N ALA A 77 0.04 -39.11 0.47
CA ALA A 77 0.91 -38.04 -0.02
C ALA A 77 0.11 -36.95 -0.74
N ASP A 78 -0.82 -37.32 -1.62
CA ASP A 78 -1.63 -36.40 -2.41
C ASP A 78 -2.54 -35.53 -1.52
N SER A 79 -3.12 -36.12 -0.48
CA SER A 79 -3.91 -35.37 0.52
C SER A 79 -3.07 -34.38 1.31
N ARG A 80 -1.84 -34.74 1.72
CA ARG A 80 -0.89 -33.80 2.35
C ARG A 80 -0.50 -32.67 1.40
N ILE A 81 -0.19 -32.99 0.15
CA ILE A 81 0.16 -31.99 -0.88
C ILE A 81 -1.00 -31.01 -1.06
N ARG A 82 -2.23 -31.51 -1.20
CA ARG A 82 -3.43 -30.66 -1.34
C ARG A 82 -3.66 -29.78 -0.13
N SER A 83 -3.46 -30.31 1.08
CA SER A 83 -3.55 -29.55 2.33
C SER A 83 -2.50 -28.44 2.39
N LEU A 84 -1.25 -28.71 2.00
CA LEU A 84 -0.18 -27.71 1.96
C LEU A 84 -0.47 -26.63 0.91
N ILE A 85 -0.97 -27.00 -0.26
CA ILE A 85 -1.36 -26.05 -1.31
C ILE A 85 -2.47 -25.13 -0.81
N SER A 86 -3.52 -25.67 -0.17
CA SER A 86 -4.58 -24.85 0.43
C SER A 86 -4.02 -23.94 1.53
N GLN A 87 -3.16 -24.44 2.42
CA GLN A 87 -2.54 -23.61 3.46
C GLN A 87 -1.68 -22.47 2.89
N ILE A 88 -0.92 -22.73 1.82
CA ILE A 88 -0.11 -21.72 1.15
C ILE A 88 -1.03 -20.69 0.47
N ASN A 89 -2.05 -21.15 -0.24
CA ASN A 89 -2.91 -20.29 -1.05
C ASN A 89 -3.89 -19.46 -0.21
N ASP A 90 -4.46 -20.05 0.84
CA ASP A 90 -5.51 -19.43 1.63
C ASP A 90 -4.95 -18.53 2.74
N ARG A 91 -3.68 -18.71 3.12
CA ARG A 91 -3.08 -17.98 4.25
C ARG A 91 -1.77 -17.29 3.90
N LEU A 92 -0.77 -18.03 3.42
CA LEU A 92 0.57 -17.46 3.25
C LEU A 92 0.65 -16.46 2.08
N LEU A 93 0.00 -16.74 0.95
CA LEU A 93 -0.04 -15.84 -0.19
C LEU A 93 -0.77 -14.51 0.12
N PRO A 94 -1.97 -14.51 0.74
CA PRO A 94 -2.62 -13.29 1.18
C PRO A 94 -1.78 -12.50 2.19
N ASP A 95 -1.21 -13.16 3.19
CA ASP A 95 -0.40 -12.51 4.22
C ASP A 95 0.86 -11.85 3.62
N VAL A 96 1.56 -12.54 2.71
CA VAL A 96 2.75 -11.98 2.04
C VAL A 96 2.36 -10.85 1.11
N THR A 97 1.26 -10.99 0.36
CA THR A 97 0.77 -9.93 -0.53
C THR A 97 0.37 -8.67 0.27
N ALA A 98 -0.30 -8.85 1.40
CA ALA A 98 -0.66 -7.76 2.31
C ALA A 98 0.59 -7.07 2.90
N ARG A 99 1.59 -7.84 3.34
CA ARG A 99 2.85 -7.30 3.85
C ARG A 99 3.64 -6.56 2.78
N LEU A 100 3.73 -7.11 1.57
CA LEU A 100 4.41 -6.45 0.45
C LEU A 100 3.68 -5.15 0.06
N LYS A 101 2.35 -5.15 0.06
CA LYS A 101 1.57 -3.93 -0.15
C LYS A 101 1.89 -2.88 0.92
N GLN A 102 1.83 -3.25 2.20
CA GLN A 102 2.16 -2.35 3.31
C GLN A 102 3.59 -1.80 3.21
N GLN A 103 4.57 -2.64 2.85
CA GLN A 103 5.95 -2.19 2.64
C GLN A 103 6.07 -1.21 1.46
N ARG A 104 5.34 -1.44 0.36
CA ARG A 104 5.32 -0.51 -0.79
C ARG A 104 4.68 0.81 -0.44
N ASP A 105 3.58 0.79 0.31
CA ASP A 105 2.87 1.99 0.74
C ASP A 105 3.77 2.82 1.68
N ALA A 106 4.42 2.18 2.67
CA ALA A 106 5.39 2.84 3.54
C ALA A 106 6.61 3.39 2.77
N ALA A 107 7.10 2.66 1.77
CA ALA A 107 8.20 3.14 0.92
C ALA A 107 7.79 4.33 0.04
N ALA A 108 6.52 4.40 -0.41
CA ALA A 108 6.00 5.54 -1.14
C ALA A 108 5.91 6.77 -0.25
N GLU A 109 5.37 6.64 0.96
CA GLU A 109 5.31 7.73 1.96
C GLU A 109 6.71 8.26 2.30
N GLN A 110 7.70 7.37 2.44
CA GLN A 110 9.09 7.75 2.65
C GLN A 110 9.68 8.53 1.48
N ARG A 111 9.39 8.14 0.24
CA ARG A 111 9.84 8.88 -0.96
C ARG A 111 9.21 10.27 -0.99
N ASP A 112 7.92 10.38 -0.74
CA ASP A 112 7.23 11.68 -0.70
C ASP A 112 7.76 12.59 0.42
N ALA A 113 8.18 12.02 1.55
CA ALA A 113 8.85 12.77 2.61
C ALA A 113 10.26 13.24 2.19
N LEU A 114 11.03 12.38 1.52
CA LEU A 114 12.37 12.71 1.01
C LEU A 114 12.32 13.78 -0.08
N ASP A 115 11.34 13.72 -0.99
CA ASP A 115 11.17 14.71 -2.05
C ASP A 115 10.82 16.09 -1.48
N ARG A 116 9.94 16.13 -0.45
CA ARG A 116 9.66 17.37 0.29
C ARG A 116 10.91 17.94 0.97
N LEU A 117 11.67 17.10 1.66
CA LEU A 117 12.92 17.51 2.29
C LEU A 117 13.95 18.01 1.27
N ALA A 118 14.06 17.35 0.12
CA ALA A 118 14.95 17.76 -0.96
C ALA A 118 14.56 19.14 -1.52
N ALA A 119 13.26 19.41 -1.68
CA ALA A 119 12.77 20.73 -2.09
C ALA A 119 13.09 21.83 -1.06
N GLU A 120 12.90 21.55 0.24
CA GLU A 120 13.25 22.47 1.33
C GLU A 120 14.76 22.76 1.35
N VAL A 121 15.60 21.72 1.24
CA VAL A 121 17.07 21.89 1.20
C VAL A 121 17.51 22.66 -0.04
N ALA A 122 16.88 22.42 -1.20
CA ALA A 122 17.16 23.17 -2.42
C ALA A 122 16.80 24.66 -2.27
N SER A 123 15.64 24.96 -1.67
CA SER A 123 15.22 26.33 -1.36
C SER A 123 16.20 27.02 -0.39
N LEU A 124 16.58 26.33 0.69
CA LEU A 124 17.54 26.85 1.66
C LEU A 124 18.93 27.08 1.04
N ARG A 125 19.40 26.16 0.18
CA ARG A 125 20.66 26.33 -0.55
C ARG A 125 20.60 27.54 -1.49
N ALA A 126 19.52 27.70 -2.26
CA ALA A 126 19.34 28.84 -3.16
C ALA A 126 19.35 30.16 -2.36
N HIS A 127 18.65 30.19 -1.22
CA HIS A 127 18.64 31.34 -0.33
C HIS A 127 20.05 31.66 0.20
N LEU A 128 20.79 30.66 0.71
CA LEU A 128 22.15 30.87 1.23
C LEU A 128 23.12 31.36 0.15
N VAL A 129 23.03 30.83 -1.07
CA VAL A 129 23.81 31.32 -2.22
C VAL A 129 23.48 32.79 -2.49
N GLY A 130 22.19 33.14 -2.57
CA GLY A 130 21.77 34.54 -2.74
C GLY A 130 22.26 35.46 -1.61
N ARG A 131 22.30 34.97 -0.37
CA ARG A 131 22.85 35.72 0.78
C ARG A 131 24.35 35.93 0.69
N LEU A 132 25.08 34.92 0.23
CA LEU A 132 26.52 35.04 -0.02
C LEU A 132 26.79 36.06 -1.12
N ASP A 133 26.05 36.00 -2.23
CA ASP A 133 26.19 36.97 -3.32
C ASP A 133 25.86 38.40 -2.86
N GLN A 134 24.82 38.57 -2.03
CA GLN A 134 24.48 39.86 -1.42
C GLN A 134 25.57 40.35 -0.45
N ALA A 135 26.16 39.48 0.35
CA ALA A 135 27.25 39.83 1.26
C ALA A 135 28.54 40.21 0.51
N VAL A 136 28.84 39.51 -0.60
CA VAL A 136 29.93 39.85 -1.51
C VAL A 136 29.67 41.20 -2.18
N ALA A 137 28.48 41.44 -2.71
CA ALA A 137 28.10 42.73 -3.30
C ALA A 137 28.21 43.88 -2.28
N ALA A 138 27.74 43.66 -1.04
CA ALA A 138 27.88 44.64 0.05
C ALA A 138 29.34 44.94 0.40
N SER A 139 30.20 43.90 0.41
CA SER A 139 31.65 44.06 0.62
C SER A 139 32.32 44.83 -0.52
N LEU A 140 31.73 44.80 -1.72
CA LEU A 140 32.17 45.54 -2.90
C LEU A 140 31.56 46.95 -3.01
N GLY A 141 30.82 47.41 -1.98
CA GLY A 141 30.26 48.76 -1.89
C GLY A 141 28.85 48.93 -2.46
N ALA A 142 28.16 47.84 -2.84
CA ALA A 142 26.73 47.89 -3.12
C ALA A 142 25.93 48.03 -1.81
N GLU A 143 24.78 48.71 -1.84
CA GLU A 143 23.89 48.68 -0.68
C GLU A 143 23.33 47.26 -0.48
N PRO A 144 23.42 46.68 0.72
CA PRO A 144 22.88 45.34 0.97
C PRO A 144 21.37 45.35 0.72
N ALA A 145 20.87 44.36 -0.01
CA ALA A 145 19.43 44.16 -0.15
C ALA A 145 18.83 43.95 1.26
N GLU A 146 18.09 44.96 1.75
CA GLU A 146 17.45 44.88 3.05
C GLU A 146 16.36 43.80 3.01
N LEU A 147 16.51 42.77 3.83
CA LEU A 147 15.49 41.74 3.99
C LEU A 147 14.34 42.28 4.81
N VAL A 148 13.12 42.07 4.32
CA VAL A 148 11.89 42.43 4.97
C VAL A 148 11.26 41.15 5.53
N ALA A 149 11.12 41.09 6.84
CA ALA A 149 10.43 39.98 7.49
C ALA A 149 8.93 40.08 7.20
N GLY A 150 8.33 38.97 6.80
CA GLY A 150 6.90 38.80 6.67
C GLY A 150 6.41 37.58 7.45
N ALA A 151 5.12 37.54 7.73
CA ALA A 151 4.49 36.40 8.35
C ALA A 151 3.03 36.26 7.91
N LEU A 152 2.55 35.03 7.83
CA LEU A 152 1.17 34.72 7.46
C LEU A 152 0.64 33.61 8.36
N MET A 153 -0.42 33.89 9.11
CA MET A 153 -1.07 32.92 9.96
C MET A 153 -2.58 32.89 9.75
N ALA A 154 -3.12 31.69 9.85
CA ALA A 154 -4.55 31.40 9.81
C ALA A 154 -4.88 30.37 10.89
N ASP A 155 -6.02 30.55 11.53
CA ASP A 155 -6.63 29.60 12.45
C ASP A 155 -8.09 29.41 12.00
N PRO A 156 -8.46 28.21 11.50
CA PRO A 156 -7.65 26.97 11.45
C PRO A 156 -6.47 27.03 10.46
N PRO A 157 -5.38 26.26 10.69
CA PRO A 157 -4.16 26.29 9.85
C PRO A 157 -4.41 25.86 8.39
N ASP A 158 -5.43 25.05 8.14
CA ASP A 158 -5.81 24.58 6.81
C ASP A 158 -6.32 25.71 5.89
N ALA A 159 -6.70 26.86 6.45
CA ALA A 159 -7.09 28.03 5.67
C ALA A 159 -5.89 28.81 5.11
N ARG A 160 -4.68 28.53 5.60
CA ARG A 160 -3.46 29.27 5.23
C ARG A 160 -3.09 29.17 3.74
N PRO A 161 -3.13 28.00 3.06
CA PRO A 161 -2.80 27.91 1.64
C PRO A 161 -3.66 28.82 0.76
N ALA A 162 -4.92 29.05 1.14
CA ALA A 162 -5.82 29.97 0.43
C ALA A 162 -5.41 31.44 0.61
N LEU A 163 -4.72 31.78 1.71
CA LEU A 163 -4.19 33.13 1.97
C LEU A 163 -2.83 33.39 1.32
N ALA A 164 -2.03 32.35 1.08
CA ALA A 164 -0.65 32.48 0.57
C ALA A 164 -0.61 33.21 -0.78
N GLY A 165 -1.45 32.81 -1.75
CA GLY A 165 -1.51 33.45 -3.06
C GLY A 165 -1.87 34.94 -3.02
N PRO A 166 -2.96 35.35 -2.34
CA PRO A 166 -3.27 36.76 -2.09
C PRO A 166 -2.15 37.54 -1.40
N TYR A 167 -1.50 36.93 -0.40
CA TYR A 167 -0.39 37.53 0.34
C TYR A 167 0.82 37.78 -0.56
N GLU A 168 1.24 36.78 -1.34
CA GLU A 168 2.41 36.87 -2.22
C GLU A 168 2.19 37.86 -3.36
N ARG A 169 0.99 37.90 -3.97
CA ARG A 169 0.62 38.91 -4.98
C ARG A 169 0.56 40.32 -4.39
N PHE A 170 0.11 40.47 -3.15
CA PHE A 170 0.14 41.75 -2.48
C PHE A 170 1.60 42.21 -2.28
N ALA A 171 2.47 41.33 -1.77
CA ALA A 171 3.90 41.63 -1.60
C ALA A 171 4.57 42.01 -2.95
N GLU A 172 4.35 41.22 -4.00
CA GLU A 172 4.83 41.50 -5.36
C GLU A 172 4.32 42.86 -5.87
N GLY A 173 3.07 43.20 -5.54
CA GLY A 173 2.47 44.49 -5.89
C GLY A 173 3.19 45.71 -5.32
N TYR A 174 3.91 45.55 -4.21
CA TYR A 174 4.76 46.58 -3.59
C TYR A 174 6.23 46.45 -4.00
N GLY A 175 6.57 45.57 -4.95
CA GLY A 175 7.94 45.34 -5.43
C GLY A 175 8.75 44.41 -4.54
N LEU A 176 8.09 43.56 -3.75
CA LEU A 176 8.74 42.55 -2.91
C LEU A 176 8.76 41.19 -3.60
N ARG A 177 9.84 40.43 -3.38
CA ARG A 177 9.99 39.06 -3.87
C ARG A 177 10.18 38.11 -2.70
N VAL A 178 9.54 36.95 -2.75
CA VAL A 178 9.69 35.90 -1.74
C VAL A 178 10.99 35.15 -2.02
N GLU A 179 11.96 35.28 -1.11
CA GLU A 179 13.24 34.57 -1.19
C GLU A 179 13.19 33.21 -0.50
N LEU A 180 12.48 33.15 0.63
CA LEU A 180 12.37 31.96 1.45
C LEU A 180 11.07 31.99 2.24
N THR A 181 10.49 30.82 2.44
CA THR A 181 9.37 30.59 3.34
C THR A 181 9.76 29.54 4.38
N ASP A 182 9.48 29.81 5.65
CA ASP A 182 9.70 28.87 6.76
C ASP A 182 8.46 28.84 7.64
N ARG A 183 7.63 27.81 7.44
CA ARG A 183 6.28 27.73 8.04
C ARG A 183 5.63 29.10 7.87
N ASP A 184 5.14 29.72 8.93
CA ASP A 184 4.39 30.98 8.89
C ASP A 184 5.23 32.23 8.59
N ARG A 185 6.53 32.09 8.32
CA ARG A 185 7.45 33.19 8.08
C ARG A 185 7.80 33.31 6.61
N TYR A 186 7.92 34.55 6.16
CA TYR A 186 8.35 34.93 4.83
C TYR A 186 9.59 35.81 4.93
N PHE A 187 10.58 35.56 4.09
CA PHE A 187 11.73 36.43 3.90
C PHE A 187 11.61 37.08 2.54
N LEU A 188 11.40 38.40 2.56
CA LEU A 188 11.10 39.19 1.37
C LEU A 188 12.30 40.09 1.02
N SER A 189 12.57 40.27 -0.27
CA SER A 189 13.61 41.17 -0.78
C SER A 189 13.02 42.16 -1.79
N GLY A 190 13.80 43.17 -2.19
CA GLY A 190 13.50 44.04 -3.34
C GLY A 190 13.27 45.52 -3.01
N ARG A 191 12.83 45.85 -1.78
CA ARG A 191 12.60 47.23 -1.32
C ARG A 191 13.09 47.39 0.10
N SER A 192 13.53 48.60 0.45
CA SER A 192 13.92 48.90 1.83
C SER A 192 12.69 48.99 2.74
N PRO A 193 12.75 48.47 3.99
CA PRO A 193 11.72 48.64 5.01
C PRO A 193 11.27 50.09 5.18
N ARG A 194 12.19 51.06 5.05
CA ARG A 194 11.90 52.51 5.16
C ARG A 194 10.99 53.01 4.04
N ALA A 195 11.23 52.58 2.80
CA ALA A 195 10.35 52.93 1.69
C ALA A 195 8.96 52.32 1.89
N LEU A 196 8.90 51.07 2.35
CA LEU A 196 7.63 50.39 2.63
C LEU A 196 6.82 51.03 3.75
N GLU A 197 7.47 51.53 4.80
CA GLU A 197 6.76 52.20 5.90
C GLU A 197 5.93 53.38 5.37
N ARG A 198 6.49 54.19 4.48
CA ARG A 198 5.78 55.31 3.85
C ARG A 198 4.64 54.82 2.96
N ASP A 199 4.92 53.90 2.04
CA ASP A 199 3.93 53.35 1.09
C ASP A 199 2.75 52.70 1.84
N PHE A 200 3.00 52.07 3.00
CA PHE A 200 1.95 51.46 3.81
C PHE A 200 1.17 52.45 4.67
N VAL A 201 1.78 53.56 5.12
CA VAL A 201 1.03 54.66 5.74
C VAL A 201 0.05 55.25 4.74
N ASP A 202 0.49 55.47 3.49
CA ASP A 202 -0.36 55.95 2.41
C ASP A 202 -1.48 54.94 2.10
N LEU A 203 -1.18 53.63 2.11
CA LEU A 203 -2.20 52.58 1.99
C LEU A 203 -3.23 52.64 3.13
N VAL A 204 -2.82 52.79 4.38
CA VAL A 204 -3.73 52.87 5.53
C VAL A 204 -4.63 54.10 5.44
N ALA A 205 -4.08 55.24 5.02
CA ALA A 205 -4.87 56.44 4.74
C ALA A 205 -5.92 56.18 3.64
N ALA A 206 -5.50 55.59 2.52
CA ALA A 206 -6.39 55.23 1.42
C ALA A 206 -7.49 54.22 1.81
N LEU A 207 -7.18 53.27 2.69
CA LEU A 207 -8.15 52.32 3.23
C LEU A 207 -9.20 53.00 4.11
N ARG A 208 -8.80 54.00 4.91
CA ARG A 208 -9.73 54.81 5.72
C ARG A 208 -10.66 55.66 4.86
N GLU A 209 -10.16 56.16 3.74
CA GLU A 209 -10.92 56.96 2.77
C GLU A 209 -11.75 56.08 1.80
N ASP A 210 -11.68 54.76 1.93
CA ASP A 210 -12.31 53.77 1.04
C ASP A 210 -12.01 53.99 -0.45
N CYS A 211 -10.78 54.41 -0.78
CA CYS A 211 -10.38 54.68 -2.16
C CYS A 211 -10.06 53.37 -2.92
N PRO A 212 -10.86 52.94 -3.90
CA PRO A 212 -10.67 51.63 -4.56
C PRO A 212 -9.45 51.57 -5.48
N GLU A 213 -9.08 52.69 -6.11
CA GLU A 213 -7.99 52.77 -7.09
C GLU A 213 -6.62 52.46 -6.46
N SER A 214 -6.40 52.93 -5.23
CA SER A 214 -5.15 52.74 -4.48
C SER A 214 -5.15 51.48 -3.61
N THR A 215 -6.33 50.91 -3.31
CA THR A 215 -6.47 49.75 -2.40
C THR A 215 -6.71 48.41 -3.10
N GLY A 216 -6.84 48.39 -4.43
CA GLY A 216 -7.23 47.19 -5.21
C GLY A 216 -6.53 45.89 -4.82
N LYS A 217 -5.19 45.89 -4.73
CA LYS A 217 -4.41 44.70 -4.32
C LYS A 217 -4.59 44.35 -2.84
N ALA A 218 -4.72 45.36 -1.97
CA ALA A 218 -5.00 45.18 -0.55
C ALA A 218 -6.39 44.56 -0.33
N ARG A 219 -7.39 44.94 -1.14
CA ARG A 219 -8.77 44.41 -1.05
C ARG A 219 -8.82 42.90 -1.21
N VAL A 220 -8.02 42.34 -2.12
CA VAL A 220 -7.95 40.89 -2.35
C VAL A 220 -7.44 40.16 -1.11
N LEU A 221 -6.34 40.65 -0.50
CA LEU A 221 -5.78 40.08 0.72
C LEU A 221 -6.73 40.25 1.92
N LEU A 222 -7.34 41.43 2.07
CA LEU A 222 -8.29 41.73 3.15
C LEU A 222 -9.57 40.89 3.03
N GLY A 223 -10.08 40.68 1.82
CA GLY A 223 -11.20 39.80 1.55
C GLY A 223 -10.89 38.35 1.90
N ALA A 224 -9.70 37.86 1.52
CA ALA A 224 -9.24 36.52 1.87
C ALA A 224 -9.10 36.35 3.40
N LEU A 225 -8.49 37.32 4.09
CA LEU A 225 -8.35 37.30 5.56
C LEU A 225 -9.70 37.37 6.28
N ARG A 226 -10.69 38.05 5.72
CA ARG A 226 -12.05 38.07 6.27
C ARG A 226 -12.74 36.71 6.20
N GLY A 227 -12.42 35.91 5.18
CA GLY A 227 -12.91 34.54 5.05
C GLY A 227 -12.40 33.57 6.11
N VAL A 228 -11.45 33.99 6.95
CA VAL A 228 -10.89 33.20 8.05
C VAL A 228 -11.41 33.70 9.39
N GLU A 229 -11.60 32.78 10.34
CA GLU A 229 -12.08 33.13 11.70
C GLU A 229 -11.05 33.96 12.47
N ARG A 230 -9.78 33.54 12.45
CA ARG A 230 -8.67 34.16 13.17
C ARG A 230 -7.38 34.08 12.38
N GLY A 231 -6.52 35.08 12.50
CA GLY A 231 -5.22 35.07 11.84
C GLY A 231 -4.67 36.45 11.57
N GLY A 232 -3.72 36.54 10.64
CA GLY A 232 -3.18 37.80 10.20
C GLY A 232 -2.04 37.66 9.20
N ALA A 233 -1.67 38.81 8.64
CA ALA A 233 -0.57 38.96 7.70
C ALA A 233 0.34 40.09 8.17
N GLN A 234 1.65 39.87 8.12
CA GLN A 234 2.68 40.87 8.37
C GLN A 234 3.56 40.98 7.14
N ILE A 235 3.82 42.20 6.68
CA ILE A 235 4.78 42.50 5.62
C ILE A 235 5.60 43.69 6.08
N GLY A 236 6.78 43.41 6.64
CA GLY A 236 7.64 44.43 7.24
C GLY A 236 6.90 45.22 8.32
N PRO A 237 6.71 46.55 8.13
CA PRO A 237 5.98 47.38 9.08
C PRO A 237 4.46 47.27 8.99
N LEU A 238 3.89 46.72 7.91
CA LEU A 238 2.44 46.51 7.79
C LEU A 238 2.02 45.25 8.56
N LEU A 239 0.94 45.39 9.33
CA LEU A 239 0.29 44.30 10.04
C LEU A 239 -1.22 44.36 9.82
N ILE A 240 -1.80 43.24 9.40
CA ILE A 240 -3.24 43.03 9.26
C ILE A 240 -3.61 41.88 10.19
N VAL A 241 -4.60 42.10 11.06
CA VAL A 241 -4.99 41.12 12.07
C VAL A 241 -6.49 40.88 12.00
N ARG A 242 -6.84 39.60 11.91
CA ARG A 242 -8.21 39.10 11.95
C ARG A 242 -8.47 38.44 13.31
N THR A 243 -9.47 38.94 14.00
CA THR A 243 -10.09 38.32 15.18
C THR A 243 -11.57 38.03 14.87
N PRO A 244 -12.28 37.25 15.70
CA PRO A 244 -13.70 37.01 15.46
C PRO A 244 -14.54 38.30 15.54
N ALA A 245 -14.07 39.27 16.32
CA ALA A 245 -14.76 40.54 16.56
C ALA A 245 -14.38 41.64 15.55
N ALA A 246 -13.17 41.58 14.97
CA ALA A 246 -12.64 42.70 14.19
C ALA A 246 -11.62 42.28 13.13
N LEU A 247 -11.53 43.08 12.06
CA LEU A 247 -10.43 43.05 11.10
C LEU A 247 -9.73 44.41 11.16
N VAL A 248 -8.48 44.45 11.60
CA VAL A 248 -7.73 45.69 11.78
C VAL A 248 -6.44 45.68 10.98
N CYS A 249 -6.02 46.85 10.54
CA CYS A 249 -4.80 47.07 9.78
C CYS A 249 -4.00 48.20 10.42
N GLY A 250 -2.68 48.07 10.50
CA GLY A 250 -1.84 49.17 10.94
C GLY A 250 -0.37 49.02 10.57
N VAL A 251 0.34 50.14 10.67
CA VAL A 251 1.75 50.26 10.30
C VAL A 251 2.59 50.54 11.54
N VAL A 252 3.31 49.52 11.99
CA VAL A 252 4.21 49.62 13.13
C VAL A 252 5.47 50.38 12.72
N PRO A 253 5.87 51.45 13.43
CA PRO A 253 7.09 52.17 13.13
C PRO A 253 8.32 51.25 13.12
N LEU A 254 9.23 51.42 12.16
CA LEU A 254 10.44 50.58 12.09
C LEU A 254 11.30 50.69 13.35
N ALA A 255 11.27 51.85 14.02
CA ALA A 255 11.96 52.05 15.29
C ALA A 255 11.43 51.13 16.41
N GLU A 256 10.14 50.81 16.39
CA GLU A 256 9.55 49.84 17.31
C GLU A 256 9.91 48.42 16.89
N LEU A 257 9.78 48.06 15.61
CA LEU A 257 10.11 46.71 15.12
C LEU A 257 11.56 46.29 15.33
N ARG A 258 12.49 47.24 15.40
CA ARG A 258 13.90 46.97 15.74
C ARG A 258 14.12 46.64 17.22
N ARG A 259 13.13 46.88 18.08
CA ARG A 259 13.20 46.51 19.50
C ARG A 259 12.81 45.03 19.66
N PRO A 260 13.44 44.28 20.58
CA PRO A 260 13.09 42.88 20.85
C PRO A 260 11.60 42.69 21.21
N GLU A 261 11.00 43.67 21.88
CA GLU A 261 9.59 43.68 22.30
C GLU A 261 8.62 44.19 21.23
N GLY A 262 9.15 44.78 20.15
CA GLY A 262 8.37 45.47 19.13
C GLY A 262 7.77 44.55 18.09
N ALA A 263 8.36 43.37 17.88
CA ALA A 263 7.78 42.31 17.07
C ALA A 263 6.36 42.01 17.57
N VAL A 264 5.36 42.17 16.70
CA VAL A 264 3.97 41.85 17.05
C VAL A 264 3.76 40.38 16.73
N PRO A 265 3.65 39.48 17.73
CA PRO A 265 3.47 38.08 17.44
C PRO A 265 2.05 37.90 16.90
N LEU A 266 1.93 37.48 15.65
CA LEU A 266 0.64 37.07 15.08
C LEU A 266 0.04 35.84 15.81
N ALA A 267 0.81 35.20 16.69
CA ALA A 267 0.40 34.03 17.49
C ALA A 267 -0.64 34.40 18.56
N ASP A 268 -0.74 35.69 18.92
CA ASP A 268 -1.85 36.26 19.69
C ASP A 268 -2.54 37.37 18.88
N PRO A 269 -3.48 37.02 17.98
CA PRO A 269 -4.23 38.01 17.19
C PRO A 269 -4.96 39.04 18.06
N SER A 270 -5.42 38.65 19.25
CA SER A 270 -6.14 39.59 20.15
C SER A 270 -5.18 40.59 20.80
N GLY A 271 -4.00 40.14 21.22
CA GLY A 271 -2.91 41.02 21.67
C GLY A 271 -2.40 41.94 20.56
N ALA A 272 -2.23 41.41 19.35
CA ALA A 272 -1.80 42.16 18.18
C ALA A 272 -2.81 43.27 17.83
N ALA A 273 -4.11 42.96 17.79
CA ALA A 273 -5.16 43.95 17.54
C ALA A 273 -5.17 45.06 18.61
N ARG A 274 -5.08 44.70 19.91
CA ARG A 274 -4.99 45.68 21.01
C ARG A 274 -3.77 46.60 20.89
N ARG A 275 -2.65 46.10 20.39
CA ARG A 275 -1.46 46.92 20.13
C ARG A 275 -1.69 47.87 18.96
N LEU A 276 -2.30 47.40 17.88
CA LEU A 276 -2.62 48.25 16.73
C LEU A 276 -3.56 49.39 17.10
N HIS A 277 -4.54 49.17 17.97
CA HIS A 277 -5.42 50.23 18.48
C HIS A 277 -4.71 51.34 19.28
N ARG A 278 -3.46 51.13 19.73
CA ARG A 278 -2.66 52.16 20.41
C ARG A 278 -1.81 52.98 19.45
N LEU A 279 -1.75 52.60 18.17
CA LEU A 279 -1.01 53.36 17.18
C LEU A 279 -1.72 54.71 16.90
N PRO A 280 -0.96 55.73 16.45
CA PRO A 280 -1.55 56.98 16.00
C PRO A 280 -2.59 56.75 14.89
N GLU A 281 -3.62 57.60 14.83
CA GLU A 281 -4.72 57.47 13.88
C GLU A 281 -4.25 57.35 12.42
N GLY A 282 -3.18 58.04 12.01
CA GLY A 282 -2.62 57.96 10.66
C GLY A 282 -1.94 56.63 10.32
N ARG A 283 -1.78 55.72 11.29
CA ARG A 283 -1.11 54.41 11.15
C ARG A 283 -2.03 53.25 11.49
N PHE A 284 -3.31 53.51 11.76
CA PHE A 284 -4.28 52.52 12.16
C PHE A 284 -5.57 52.67 11.36
N CYS A 285 -6.15 51.55 10.95
CA CYS A 285 -7.44 51.49 10.29
C CYS A 285 -8.24 50.28 10.80
N ASP A 286 -9.47 50.54 11.23
CA ASP A 286 -10.45 49.49 11.55
C ASP A 286 -11.27 49.18 10.29
N LEU A 287 -11.18 47.94 9.82
CA LEU A 287 -11.80 47.43 8.60
C LEU A 287 -12.97 46.48 8.91
N SER A 288 -13.45 46.46 10.16
CA SER A 288 -14.51 45.57 10.61
C SER A 288 -15.85 45.85 9.91
N GLY A 289 -16.14 47.13 9.61
CA GLY A 289 -17.33 47.57 8.88
C GLY A 289 -17.14 47.69 7.37
N TRP A 290 -15.93 47.48 6.86
CA TRP A 290 -15.62 47.67 5.44
C TRP A 290 -16.35 46.61 4.61
N SER A 291 -16.87 46.90 3.42
CA SER A 291 -17.38 45.85 2.53
C SER A 291 -16.24 45.41 1.61
N ALA A 292 -15.90 44.12 1.61
CA ALA A 292 -15.07 43.57 0.55
C ALA A 292 -15.95 43.57 -0.70
N GLY A 293 -16.04 44.71 -1.39
CA GLY A 293 -16.80 44.82 -2.62
C GLY A 293 -16.39 43.68 -3.54
N ALA A 294 -17.38 42.90 -4.00
CA ALA A 294 -17.15 41.88 -5.00
C ALA A 294 -16.34 42.49 -6.16
N PRO A 295 -15.36 41.77 -6.75
CA PRO A 295 -14.68 42.27 -7.92
C PRO A 295 -15.73 42.56 -8.99
N ALA A 296 -15.90 43.84 -9.31
CA ALA A 296 -16.72 44.26 -10.43
C ALA A 296 -16.08 43.69 -11.70
N GLY A 297 -16.78 42.77 -12.37
CA GLY A 297 -16.41 42.30 -13.71
C GLY A 297 -16.09 40.81 -13.84
N LEU A 298 -17.10 39.97 -13.67
CA LEU A 298 -17.27 38.77 -14.51
C LEU A 298 -18.71 38.82 -15.04
N SER A 299 -18.94 39.70 -16.02
CA SER A 299 -20.07 39.59 -16.92
C SER A 299 -19.52 39.16 -18.28
N GLU A 300 -20.00 37.99 -18.70
CA GLU A 300 -19.92 37.36 -20.03
C GLU A 300 -18.59 36.73 -20.47
#